data_AF-A0AAD7XPN6-F1
#
_entry.id   AF-A0AAD7XPN6-F1
#
_cell.length_a   1.000
_cell.length_b   1.000
_cell.length_c   1.000
_cell.angle_alpha   90.00
_cell.angle_beta   90.00
_cell.angle_gamma   90.00
#
_symmetry.space_group_name_H-M   'P 1'
#
loop_
_entity.id
_entity.type
_entity.pdbx_description
1 polymer ?
#
loop_
_entity_poly.entity_id
_entity_poly.type
_entity_poly.pdbx_seq_one_letter_code
_entity_poly.pdbx_strand_id
1 'polypeptide(L)'
;MVFALLLSFVALGLARCRAQVCEDDPLWLDGEALACKDSGLDCSVWFCPDCPYASTCDAHCGFCESIAAVPLSKASQCAAMGGILDCAGQCLKPADCVLSTLGYATCDRWLGNGCCDDGLGYVSDLGKSPHFNCPAFQCDGGDCDRCSNGDDDPEPASSAFEASEEPPPRDQWCLLLTSTICPAQGMTHTVRADPEIRRKDYVRAVSQWARGNGTALPIAVVENSGANLTALKAVVPANAQFDFVSFHDADIQPYRGKGHAEYGAILHAMRRSALLRGCSTIVKITGRYFIENIDAAIETLKLEGARVAVQSTPSPWVTWDGVLRSEVVAFANDPVLADDLFGNQDEAIGMPMERSIFVAVRELRNRGTRIGHFPALSVTPTINAEHTHMITIL
;
A
#
# COMPACT_ATOMS: atom_id res chain seq x y z
N MET A 1 -20.90 89.58 -17.33
CA MET A 1 -19.98 88.44 -17.16
C MET A 1 -20.37 87.74 -15.87
N VAL A 2 -21.05 86.61 -16.00
CA VAL A 2 -21.50 85.73 -14.90
C VAL A 2 -20.52 84.58 -14.85
N PHE A 3 -19.96 84.25 -13.69
CA PHE A 3 -19.31 82.96 -13.47
C PHE A 3 -19.78 82.38 -12.14
N ALA A 4 -20.47 81.25 -12.26
CA ALA A 4 -21.04 80.46 -11.18
C ALA A 4 -20.09 79.31 -10.80
N LEU A 5 -20.30 78.84 -9.56
CA LEU A 5 -19.62 77.73 -8.87
C LEU A 5 -19.58 76.41 -9.65
N LEU A 6 -18.58 75.57 -9.30
CA LEU A 6 -18.77 74.12 -9.18
C LEU A 6 -17.72 73.52 -8.22
N LEU A 7 -18.20 73.04 -7.06
CA LEU A 7 -17.50 72.10 -6.18
C LEU A 7 -17.84 70.67 -6.65
N SER A 8 -16.82 69.84 -6.87
CA SER A 8 -16.98 68.42 -7.18
C SER A 8 -16.93 67.58 -5.91
N PHE A 9 -18.03 66.89 -5.59
CA PHE A 9 -18.08 65.77 -4.65
C PHE A 9 -17.71 64.48 -5.38
N VAL A 10 -16.71 63.75 -4.88
CA VAL A 10 -16.40 62.38 -5.31
C VAL A 10 -17.20 61.43 -4.42
N ALA A 11 -18.24 60.81 -4.97
CA ALA A 11 -18.96 59.71 -4.33
C ALA A 11 -18.41 58.37 -4.85
N LEU A 12 -17.83 57.55 -3.95
CA LEU A 12 -17.60 56.13 -4.22
C LEU A 12 -18.97 55.44 -4.30
N GLY A 13 -19.39 55.08 -5.51
CA GLY A 13 -20.54 54.22 -5.73
C GLY A 13 -20.19 52.76 -5.47
N LEU A 14 -20.77 52.17 -4.42
CA LEU A 14 -20.99 50.72 -4.37
C LEU A 14 -21.92 50.37 -5.54
N ALA A 15 -21.40 49.66 -6.54
CA ALA A 15 -22.23 49.08 -7.58
C ALA A 15 -23.14 48.02 -6.97
N ARG A 16 -24.37 48.41 -6.59
CA ARG A 16 -25.46 47.47 -6.39
C ARG A 16 -25.78 46.86 -7.75
N CYS A 17 -25.44 45.59 -7.98
CA CYS A 17 -26.12 44.83 -9.01
C CYS A 17 -27.61 44.85 -8.65
N ARG A 18 -28.41 45.58 -9.43
CA ARG A 18 -29.86 45.39 -9.40
C ARG A 18 -30.10 43.97 -9.86
N ALA A 19 -30.79 43.16 -9.05
CA ALA A 19 -31.39 41.93 -9.52
C ALA A 19 -32.23 42.30 -10.76
N GLN A 20 -31.78 41.85 -11.93
CA GLN A 20 -32.53 41.98 -13.16
C GLN A 20 -33.66 40.96 -13.02
N VAL A 21 -34.90 41.45 -12.97
CA VAL A 21 -36.07 40.58 -12.92
C VAL A 21 -36.11 39.88 -14.29
N CYS A 22 -36.05 38.55 -14.33
CA CYS A 22 -36.22 37.77 -15.58
C CYS A 22 -37.66 37.85 -16.12
N GLU A 23 -38.44 38.88 -15.76
CA GLU A 23 -39.82 39.07 -16.22
C GLU A 23 -39.86 39.38 -17.73
N ASP A 24 -38.77 39.89 -18.31
CA ASP A 24 -38.76 40.43 -19.67
C ASP A 24 -38.22 39.46 -20.75
N ASP A 25 -37.62 38.33 -20.37
CA ASP A 25 -37.10 37.34 -21.33
C ASP A 25 -37.83 35.99 -21.18
N PRO A 26 -38.81 35.67 -22.05
CA PRO A 26 -39.52 34.40 -22.00
C PRO A 26 -38.61 33.21 -22.30
N LEU A 27 -38.81 32.08 -21.61
CA LEU A 27 -38.20 30.81 -21.99
C LEU A 27 -38.92 30.26 -23.23
N TRP A 28 -38.15 29.88 -24.25
CA TRP A 28 -38.69 29.28 -25.45
C TRP A 28 -38.52 27.76 -25.40
N LEU A 29 -39.63 27.04 -25.23
CA LEU A 29 -39.69 25.58 -25.36
C LEU A 29 -40.55 25.23 -26.56
N ASP A 30 -40.01 24.43 -27.48
CA ASP A 30 -40.71 23.98 -28.70
C ASP A 30 -41.36 25.11 -29.53
N GLY A 31 -40.77 26.30 -29.48
CA GLY A 31 -41.26 27.48 -30.22
C GLY A 31 -42.36 28.26 -29.53
N GLU A 32 -42.73 27.92 -28.29
CA GLU A 32 -43.66 28.69 -27.47
C GLU A 32 -42.94 29.39 -26.30
N ALA A 33 -43.35 30.63 -26.03
CA ALA A 33 -42.86 31.43 -24.92
C ALA A 33 -43.60 31.05 -23.62
N LEU A 34 -42.88 30.51 -22.63
CA LEU A 34 -43.41 30.20 -21.30
C LEU A 34 -42.76 31.06 -20.21
N ALA A 35 -43.57 31.43 -19.21
CA ALA A 35 -43.08 32.00 -17.97
C ALA A 35 -42.45 30.88 -17.10
N CYS A 36 -41.33 31.17 -16.42
CA CYS A 36 -40.62 30.17 -15.59
C CYS A 36 -41.54 29.42 -14.62
N LYS A 37 -42.49 30.14 -13.99
CA LYS A 37 -43.45 29.59 -13.02
C LYS A 37 -44.38 28.51 -13.61
N ASP A 38 -44.61 28.55 -14.92
CA ASP A 38 -45.59 27.70 -15.61
C ASP A 38 -44.91 26.54 -16.37
N SER A 39 -43.57 26.49 -16.38
CA SER A 39 -42.81 25.49 -17.14
C SER A 39 -42.71 24.12 -16.47
N GLY A 40 -43.00 24.03 -15.16
CA GLY A 40 -42.91 22.77 -14.40
C GLY A 40 -41.50 22.17 -14.33
N LEU A 41 -40.47 22.92 -14.71
CA LEU A 41 -39.07 22.49 -14.73
C LEU A 41 -38.44 22.67 -13.35
N ASP A 42 -37.73 21.64 -12.89
CA ASP A 42 -36.89 21.69 -11.69
C ASP A 42 -35.66 22.58 -11.98
N CYS A 43 -35.52 23.66 -11.22
CA CYS A 43 -34.47 24.67 -11.43
C CYS A 43 -33.06 24.13 -11.18
N SER A 44 -32.90 22.96 -10.54
CA SER A 44 -31.60 22.31 -10.31
C SER A 44 -30.84 22.00 -11.60
N VAL A 45 -31.53 21.88 -12.74
CA VAL A 45 -30.92 21.55 -14.04
C VAL A 45 -30.17 22.75 -14.67
N TRP A 46 -30.44 23.98 -14.23
CA TRP A 46 -29.93 25.20 -14.86
C TRP A 46 -28.87 25.96 -14.04
N PHE A 47 -28.61 25.54 -12.80
CA PHE A 47 -27.50 26.05 -12.00
C PHE A 47 -26.22 25.25 -12.25
N CYS A 48 -25.66 25.36 -13.45
CA CYS A 48 -24.29 24.93 -13.68
C CYS A 48 -23.33 25.78 -12.79
N PRO A 49 -22.28 25.18 -12.21
CA PRO A 49 -21.34 25.89 -11.32
C PRO A 49 -20.62 27.08 -11.99
N ASP A 50 -20.57 27.10 -13.32
CA ASP A 50 -19.92 28.17 -14.10
C ASP A 50 -20.88 29.27 -14.58
N CYS A 51 -22.16 29.25 -14.16
CA CYS A 51 -23.11 30.30 -14.51
C CYS A 51 -22.79 31.61 -13.76
N PRO A 52 -22.83 32.79 -14.40
CA PRO A 52 -22.64 34.09 -13.75
C PRO A 52 -23.62 34.37 -12.60
N TYR A 53 -24.72 33.61 -12.55
CA TYR A 53 -25.82 33.74 -11.59
C TYR A 53 -25.94 32.53 -10.66
N ALA A 54 -24.92 31.66 -10.61
CA ALA A 54 -24.87 30.59 -9.64
C ALA A 54 -24.97 31.20 -8.22
N SER A 55 -25.99 30.80 -7.46
CA SER A 55 -26.31 31.30 -6.10
C SER A 55 -27.10 32.62 -5.99
N THR A 56 -27.60 33.22 -7.08
CA THR A 56 -28.56 34.33 -6.95
C THR A 56 -29.99 33.83 -6.85
N CYS A 57 -30.70 34.23 -5.79
CA CYS A 57 -32.07 33.83 -5.49
C CYS A 57 -33.06 34.65 -6.35
N ASP A 58 -33.99 33.99 -7.06
CA ASP A 58 -35.14 34.67 -7.66
C ASP A 58 -36.36 34.59 -6.70
N ALA A 59 -37.25 35.59 -6.79
CA ALA A 59 -38.41 35.70 -5.92
C ALA A 59 -39.56 34.73 -6.27
N HIS A 60 -39.35 33.82 -7.23
CA HIS A 60 -40.36 32.85 -7.66
C HIS A 60 -40.01 31.41 -7.28
N CYS A 61 -38.75 31.10 -6.98
CA CYS A 61 -38.28 29.78 -6.56
C CYS A 61 -38.37 29.53 -5.04
N GLY A 62 -38.98 30.42 -4.27
CA GLY A 62 -39.40 30.12 -2.89
C GLY A 62 -38.30 29.92 -1.83
N PHE A 63 -37.06 30.35 -2.07
CA PHE A 63 -35.94 30.21 -1.10
C PHE A 63 -35.53 31.52 -0.39
N CYS A 64 -36.52 32.35 -0.02
CA CYS A 64 -36.27 33.62 0.69
C CYS A 64 -36.92 33.68 2.08
N GLU A 65 -36.97 32.58 2.81
CA GLU A 65 -37.03 32.69 4.28
C GLU A 65 -35.61 32.97 4.79
N SER A 66 -35.49 33.92 5.72
CA SER A 66 -34.23 34.46 6.26
C SER A 66 -33.12 33.41 6.29
N ILE A 67 -32.01 33.67 5.61
CA ILE A 67 -30.81 32.82 5.63
C ILE A 67 -30.23 32.85 7.05
N ALA A 68 -30.84 32.10 7.96
CA ALA A 68 -30.09 31.46 9.02
C ALA A 68 -28.99 30.70 8.30
N ALA A 69 -27.73 31.05 8.58
CA ALA A 69 -26.55 30.51 7.91
C ALA A 69 -26.75 29.00 7.65
N VAL A 70 -26.84 28.61 6.37
CA VAL A 70 -26.83 27.19 6.00
C VAL A 70 -25.59 26.60 6.67
N PRO A 71 -25.73 25.59 7.54
CA PRO A 71 -24.58 25.02 8.22
C PRO A 71 -23.57 24.60 7.17
N LEU A 72 -22.36 25.17 7.22
CA LEU A 72 -21.25 24.73 6.39
C LEU A 72 -21.14 23.20 6.49
N SER A 73 -20.89 22.50 5.38
CA SER A 73 -20.60 21.07 5.44
C SER A 73 -19.43 20.80 6.41
N LYS A 74 -19.35 19.60 7.01
CA LYS A 74 -18.21 19.24 7.88
C LYS A 74 -16.85 19.48 7.19
N ALA A 75 -16.78 19.22 5.88
CA ALA A 75 -15.59 19.46 5.08
C ALA A 75 -15.26 20.96 4.98
N SER A 76 -16.27 21.80 4.70
CA SER A 76 -16.12 23.25 4.65
C SER A 76 -15.72 23.86 6.00
N GLN A 77 -16.29 23.33 7.10
CA GLN A 77 -15.90 23.73 8.46
C GLN A 77 -14.44 23.36 8.76
N CYS A 78 -14.04 22.14 8.40
CA CYS A 78 -12.67 21.69 8.58
C CYS A 78 -11.67 22.52 7.77
N ALA A 79 -11.99 22.78 6.50
CA ALA A 79 -11.17 23.63 5.63
C ALA A 79 -11.04 25.07 6.18
N ALA A 80 -12.12 25.64 6.74
CA ALA A 80 -12.08 26.96 7.39
C ALA A 80 -11.14 26.99 8.61
N MET A 81 -10.88 25.85 9.25
CA MET A 81 -9.91 25.68 10.32
C MET A 81 -8.49 25.36 9.82
N GLY A 82 -8.27 25.34 8.51
CA GLY A 82 -7.01 24.98 7.87
C GLY A 82 -6.71 23.47 7.92
N GLY A 83 -7.73 22.62 8.09
CA GLY A 83 -7.58 21.17 8.11
C GLY A 83 -8.14 20.47 6.87
N ILE A 84 -7.93 19.16 6.81
CA ILE A 84 -8.50 18.23 5.82
C ILE A 84 -9.46 17.29 6.55
N LEU A 85 -10.69 17.15 6.05
CA LEU A 85 -11.64 16.17 6.58
C LEU A 85 -11.33 14.81 5.95
N ASP A 86 -10.92 13.85 6.77
CA ASP A 86 -10.62 12.49 6.31
C ASP A 86 -11.90 11.64 6.10
N CYS A 87 -11.74 10.40 5.65
CA CYS A 87 -12.83 9.49 5.34
C CYS A 87 -13.61 9.01 6.58
N ALA A 88 -13.01 9.07 7.77
CA ALA A 88 -13.69 8.79 9.04
C ALA A 88 -14.43 10.03 9.59
N GLY A 89 -14.39 11.15 8.87
CA GLY A 89 -15.01 12.40 9.28
C GLY A 89 -14.21 13.15 10.36
N GLN A 90 -12.94 12.80 10.57
CA GLN A 90 -12.02 13.53 11.43
C GLN A 90 -11.42 14.72 10.68
N CYS A 91 -11.42 15.88 11.32
CA CYS A 91 -10.73 17.06 10.79
C CYS A 91 -9.26 17.04 11.22
N LEU A 92 -8.35 16.81 10.29
CA LEU A 92 -6.91 16.74 10.51
C LEU A 92 -6.25 18.08 10.15
N LYS A 93 -5.65 18.75 11.12
CA LYS A 93 -4.79 19.91 10.87
C LYS A 93 -3.40 19.44 10.43
N PRO A 94 -2.57 20.30 9.80
CA PRO A 94 -1.20 19.94 9.43
C PRO A 94 -0.39 19.29 10.57
N ALA A 95 -0.51 19.81 11.80
CA ALA A 95 0.16 19.26 12.97
C ALA A 95 -0.33 17.85 13.37
N ASP A 96 -1.59 17.52 13.08
CA ASP A 96 -2.17 16.20 13.35
C ASP A 96 -1.59 15.12 12.42
N CYS A 97 -0.96 15.51 11.32
CA CYS A 97 -0.39 14.64 10.29
C CYS A 97 1.15 14.59 10.33
N VAL A 98 1.79 15.18 11.34
CA VAL A 98 3.25 15.12 11.46
C VAL A 98 3.66 13.72 11.87
N LEU A 99 4.54 13.09 11.11
CA LEU A 99 5.20 11.82 11.45
C LEU A 99 6.69 11.97 11.22
N SER A 100 7.41 12.35 12.27
CA SER A 100 8.81 12.75 12.17
C SER A 100 9.72 11.61 11.70
N THR A 101 9.37 10.36 12.01
CA THR A 101 10.14 9.17 11.63
C THR A 101 10.17 8.92 10.12
N LEU A 102 9.14 9.35 9.39
CA LEU A 102 9.06 9.27 7.92
C LEU A 102 9.22 10.65 7.25
N GLY A 103 9.40 11.72 8.02
CA GLY A 103 9.54 13.08 7.50
C GLY A 103 8.23 13.65 6.93
N TYR A 104 7.08 13.19 7.41
CA TYR A 104 5.79 13.73 7.00
C TYR A 104 5.51 14.98 7.85
N ALA A 105 5.39 16.13 7.19
CA ALA A 105 5.16 17.42 7.85
C ALA A 105 3.69 17.85 7.79
N THR A 106 2.90 17.27 6.89
CA THR A 106 1.57 17.70 6.49
C THR A 106 0.78 16.50 5.94
N CYS A 107 -0.55 16.61 5.91
CA CYS A 107 -1.44 15.52 5.52
C CYS A 107 -1.31 15.09 4.04
N ASP A 108 -0.84 15.97 3.16
CA ASP A 108 -0.57 15.62 1.74
C ASP A 108 0.55 14.60 1.58
N ARG A 109 1.39 14.39 2.61
CA ARG A 109 2.48 13.39 2.57
C ARG A 109 1.99 11.98 2.86
N TRP A 110 0.76 11.83 3.32
CA TRP A 110 0.10 10.55 3.56
C TRP A 110 -0.53 10.04 2.26
N LEU A 111 -1.20 10.94 1.53
CA LEU A 111 -1.80 10.64 0.23
C LEU A 111 -0.79 10.13 -0.81
N GLY A 112 -0.96 8.90 -1.27
CA GLY A 112 -0.11 8.36 -2.33
C GLY A 112 1.31 7.99 -1.87
N ASN A 113 1.51 7.74 -0.57
CA ASN A 113 2.82 7.46 0.02
C ASN A 113 3.33 6.02 -0.20
N GLY A 114 2.51 5.13 -0.76
CA GLY A 114 2.75 3.70 -0.97
C GLY A 114 2.05 2.78 0.04
N CYS A 115 1.39 3.34 1.05
CA CYS A 115 0.60 2.64 2.07
C CYS A 115 -0.86 2.93 1.92
N CYS A 116 -1.70 1.98 2.33
CA CYS A 116 -3.12 2.24 2.47
C CYS A 116 -3.38 2.84 3.85
N ASP A 117 -3.63 4.14 3.92
CA ASP A 117 -4.00 4.87 5.13
C ASP A 117 -5.49 4.68 5.42
N ASP A 118 -5.85 3.48 5.89
CA ASP A 118 -7.21 3.07 6.25
C ASP A 118 -7.51 3.17 7.76
N GLY A 119 -6.54 3.68 8.52
CA GLY A 119 -6.58 3.78 9.99
C GLY A 119 -5.87 2.66 10.74
N LEU A 120 -5.43 1.60 10.07
CA LEU A 120 -4.72 0.47 10.69
C LEU A 120 -3.19 0.57 10.59
N GLY A 121 -2.69 1.46 9.73
CA GLY A 121 -1.27 1.66 9.44
C GLY A 121 -0.54 2.60 10.40
N TYR A 122 0.11 3.62 9.83
CA TYR A 122 0.90 4.57 10.60
C TYR A 122 0.05 5.48 11.48
N VAL A 123 0.62 5.88 12.62
CA VAL A 123 0.02 6.83 13.55
C VAL A 123 0.96 8.03 13.67
N SER A 124 0.42 9.23 13.47
CA SER A 124 1.17 10.47 13.59
C SER A 124 1.76 10.67 14.99
N ASP A 125 2.69 11.61 15.11
CA ASP A 125 3.36 11.96 16.37
C ASP A 125 2.38 12.41 17.46
N LEU A 126 1.16 12.85 17.08
CA LEU A 126 0.07 13.23 17.98
C LEU A 126 -0.96 12.11 18.22
N GLY A 127 -0.68 10.89 17.78
CA GLY A 127 -1.58 9.75 17.98
C GLY A 127 -2.79 9.76 17.04
N LYS A 128 -2.70 10.40 15.87
CA LYS A 128 -3.78 10.40 14.87
C LYS A 128 -3.49 9.40 13.77
N SER A 129 -4.48 8.62 13.38
CA SER A 129 -4.44 7.73 12.22
C SER A 129 -5.26 8.35 11.10
N PRO A 130 -4.65 8.91 10.05
CA PRO A 130 -5.40 9.41 8.91
C PRO A 130 -6.16 8.30 8.19
N HIS A 131 -7.38 8.59 7.74
CA HIS A 131 -8.18 7.71 6.90
C HIS A 131 -8.37 8.33 5.52
N PHE A 132 -7.53 7.98 4.54
CA PHE A 132 -7.61 8.51 3.17
C PHE A 132 -8.03 7.46 2.12
N ASN A 133 -8.46 6.28 2.56
CA ASN A 133 -8.86 5.17 1.70
C ASN A 133 -10.27 5.28 1.07
N CYS A 134 -10.83 6.48 0.87
CA CYS A 134 -12.17 6.67 0.26
C CYS A 134 -12.11 7.37 -1.12
N PRO A 135 -13.20 7.38 -1.90
CA PRO A 135 -13.19 7.95 -3.26
C PRO A 135 -12.81 9.43 -3.32
N ALA A 136 -13.11 10.20 -2.26
CA ALA A 136 -12.74 11.62 -2.17
C ALA A 136 -11.22 11.85 -2.25
N PHE A 137 -10.43 10.84 -1.85
CA PHE A 137 -8.96 10.85 -1.88
C PHE A 137 -8.40 9.83 -2.88
N GLN A 138 -9.22 9.36 -3.83
CA GLN A 138 -8.82 8.38 -4.85
C GLN A 138 -8.27 7.07 -4.27
N CYS A 139 -8.89 6.57 -3.18
CA CYS A 139 -8.42 5.38 -2.45
C CYS A 139 -6.96 5.56 -2.01
N ASP A 140 -6.69 6.65 -1.30
CA ASP A 140 -5.37 7.05 -0.84
C ASP A 140 -4.35 7.25 -1.97
N GLY A 141 -4.71 8.09 -2.96
CA GLY A 141 -3.86 8.32 -4.14
C GLY A 141 -3.63 7.06 -5.00
N GLY A 142 -4.42 6.00 -4.79
CA GLY A 142 -4.31 4.72 -5.46
C GLY A 142 -3.51 3.65 -4.69
N ASP A 143 -3.12 3.90 -3.44
CA ASP A 143 -2.34 2.96 -2.63
C ASP A 143 -3.19 1.88 -1.93
N CYS A 144 -4.51 2.07 -1.89
CA CYS A 144 -5.45 1.03 -1.45
C CYS A 144 -5.99 0.24 -2.65
N ASP A 145 -6.13 -1.08 -2.49
CA ASP A 145 -6.76 -1.94 -3.52
C ASP A 145 -8.27 -1.70 -3.63
N ARG A 146 -8.89 -1.15 -2.58
CA ARG A 146 -10.32 -0.80 -2.52
C ARG A 146 -10.50 0.54 -1.82
N CYS A 147 -11.48 1.30 -2.31
CA CYS A 147 -12.00 2.44 -1.60
C CYS A 147 -13.04 1.97 -0.59
N SER A 148 -12.86 2.26 0.70
CA SER A 148 -13.94 2.14 1.69
C SER A 148 -14.63 3.50 1.86
N ASN A 149 -15.92 3.52 2.19
CA ASN A 149 -16.63 4.79 2.48
C ASN A 149 -16.61 5.15 3.97
N GLY A 150 -15.70 4.57 4.77
CA GLY A 150 -15.63 4.81 6.23
C GLY A 150 -16.72 4.14 7.05
N ASP A 151 -17.66 3.43 6.42
CA ASP A 151 -18.62 2.53 7.07
C ASP A 151 -18.08 1.11 6.96
N ASP A 152 -18.03 0.39 8.09
CA ASP A 152 -17.58 -1.01 8.28
C ASP A 152 -17.72 -1.85 7.00
N ASP A 153 -16.68 -1.88 6.16
CA ASP A 153 -16.57 -2.92 5.15
C ASP A 153 -16.42 -4.20 5.95
N PRO A 154 -17.37 -5.16 5.87
CA PRO A 154 -17.24 -6.39 6.59
C PRO A 154 -15.90 -6.99 6.18
N GLU A 155 -15.04 -7.27 7.19
CA GLU A 155 -13.90 -8.16 7.05
C GLU A 155 -14.30 -9.23 6.04
N PRO A 156 -13.54 -9.44 4.94
CA PRO A 156 -13.93 -10.45 3.98
C PRO A 156 -14.13 -11.73 4.78
N ALA A 157 -15.41 -12.13 4.89
CA ALA A 157 -15.83 -13.21 5.75
C ALA A 157 -14.82 -14.33 5.56
N SER A 158 -14.26 -14.83 6.66
CA SER A 158 -13.38 -15.99 6.65
C SER A 158 -14.09 -17.07 5.83
N SER A 159 -13.83 -17.11 4.53
CA SER A 159 -14.52 -18.01 3.64
C SER A 159 -13.96 -19.34 4.06
N ALA A 160 -14.78 -20.12 4.78
CA ALA A 160 -14.53 -21.52 5.00
C ALA A 160 -14.16 -22.08 3.63
N PHE A 161 -12.87 -22.35 3.46
CA PHE A 161 -12.33 -22.82 2.22
C PHE A 161 -12.95 -24.18 2.01
N GLU A 162 -13.89 -24.27 1.07
CA GLU A 162 -14.19 -25.54 0.45
C GLU A 162 -12.87 -26.04 -0.14
N ALA A 163 -12.44 -27.21 0.35
CA ALA A 163 -11.27 -27.91 -0.15
C ALA A 163 -11.49 -28.25 -1.62
N SER A 164 -11.10 -27.35 -2.51
CA SER A 164 -10.91 -27.69 -3.92
C SER A 164 -9.80 -28.74 -3.98
N GLU A 165 -10.06 -29.86 -4.65
CA GLU A 165 -9.14 -31.00 -4.79
C GLU A 165 -7.70 -30.54 -4.97
N GLU A 166 -6.81 -30.97 -4.06
CA GLU A 166 -5.39 -30.65 -4.11
C GLU A 166 -4.83 -31.16 -5.46
N PRO A 167 -4.26 -30.28 -6.30
CA PRO A 167 -3.54 -30.76 -7.47
C PRO A 167 -2.42 -31.68 -6.99
N PRO A 168 -2.16 -32.82 -7.67
CA PRO A 168 -1.14 -33.75 -7.23
C PRO A 168 0.22 -33.02 -7.13
N PRO A 169 1.03 -33.29 -6.09
CA PRO A 169 2.33 -32.64 -5.93
C PRO A 169 3.14 -32.86 -7.20
N ARG A 170 3.46 -31.77 -7.90
CA ARG A 170 4.46 -31.83 -8.97
C ARG A 170 5.81 -31.71 -8.30
N ASP A 171 6.82 -32.41 -8.80
CA ASP A 171 8.21 -32.20 -8.39
C ASP A 171 8.72 -30.87 -8.97
N GLN A 172 8.07 -29.79 -8.55
CA GLN A 172 8.19 -28.46 -9.08
C GLN A 172 8.69 -27.54 -7.98
N TRP A 173 9.82 -26.89 -8.28
CA TRP A 173 10.38 -25.85 -7.43
C TRP A 173 9.70 -24.52 -7.76
N CYS A 174 9.45 -23.70 -6.75
CA CYS A 174 8.83 -22.40 -6.91
C CYS A 174 9.56 -21.34 -6.10
N LEU A 175 9.51 -20.10 -6.56
CA LEU A 175 10.06 -18.98 -5.83
C LEU A 175 8.95 -18.29 -5.02
N LEU A 176 9.29 -17.90 -3.79
CA LEU A 176 8.45 -17.08 -2.94
C LEU A 176 9.20 -15.78 -2.64
N LEU A 177 8.73 -14.68 -3.21
CA LEU A 177 9.27 -13.34 -2.96
C LEU A 177 8.49 -12.70 -1.82
N THR A 178 9.14 -12.52 -0.67
CA THR A 178 8.54 -11.89 0.51
C THR A 178 8.72 -10.38 0.46
N SER A 179 7.66 -9.63 0.74
CA SER A 179 7.68 -8.17 0.74
C SER A 179 6.82 -7.61 1.86
N THR A 180 7.20 -6.42 2.29
CA THR A 180 6.42 -5.56 3.19
C THR A 180 6.61 -4.16 2.65
N ILE A 181 5.61 -3.54 2.05
CA ILE A 181 5.72 -2.17 1.52
C ILE A 181 5.63 -1.18 2.66
N CYS A 182 4.70 -1.41 3.59
CA CYS A 182 4.43 -0.55 4.74
C CYS A 182 4.82 -1.27 6.03
N PRO A 183 6.11 -1.23 6.43
CA PRO A 183 6.51 -1.88 7.66
C PRO A 183 5.82 -1.21 8.85
N ALA A 184 5.27 -2.03 9.75
CA ALA A 184 4.59 -1.54 10.95
C ALA A 184 5.46 -0.54 11.73
N GLN A 185 4.81 0.48 12.30
CA GLN A 185 5.50 1.51 13.08
C GLN A 185 6.26 0.88 14.26
N GLY A 186 7.51 1.28 14.44
CA GLY A 186 8.36 0.73 15.50
C GLY A 186 8.95 -0.65 15.21
N MET A 187 8.84 -1.17 13.98
CA MET A 187 9.52 -2.41 13.56
C MET A 187 11.03 -2.32 13.84
N THR A 188 11.56 -3.23 14.66
CA THR A 188 12.96 -3.23 15.05
C THR A 188 13.88 -3.40 13.82
N HIS A 189 15.04 -2.74 13.87
CA HIS A 189 16.11 -2.86 12.87
C HIS A 189 15.69 -2.60 11.39
N THR A 190 14.58 -1.88 11.16
CA THR A 190 14.13 -1.48 9.83
C THR A 190 14.66 -0.09 9.47
N VAL A 191 15.85 -0.04 8.85
CA VAL A 191 16.44 1.24 8.38
C VAL A 191 15.67 1.78 7.17
N ARG A 192 15.32 0.89 6.24
CA ARG A 192 14.56 1.24 5.04
C ARG A 192 13.05 1.21 5.32
N ALA A 193 12.54 2.22 6.04
CA ALA A 193 11.13 2.29 6.47
C ALA A 193 10.20 2.96 5.44
N ASP A 194 10.71 3.87 4.62
CA ASP A 194 9.93 4.63 3.63
C ASP A 194 9.20 3.72 2.61
N PRO A 195 7.85 3.76 2.56
CA PRO A 195 7.08 2.86 1.72
C PRO A 195 7.28 3.07 0.21
N GLU A 196 7.41 4.32 -0.25
CA GLU A 196 7.62 4.64 -1.66
C GLU A 196 8.96 4.07 -2.15
N ILE A 197 10.02 4.23 -1.34
CA ILE A 197 11.35 3.68 -1.62
C ILE A 197 11.27 2.14 -1.68
N ARG A 198 10.57 1.51 -0.73
CA ARG A 198 10.42 0.05 -0.69
C ARG A 198 9.65 -0.46 -1.89
N ARG A 199 8.52 0.17 -2.25
CA ARG A 199 7.74 -0.14 -3.45
C ARG A 199 8.61 -0.08 -4.71
N LYS A 200 9.44 0.97 -4.86
CA LYS A 200 10.38 1.09 -5.98
C LYS A 200 11.39 -0.08 -6.03
N ASP A 201 11.90 -0.54 -4.88
CA ASP A 201 12.80 -1.70 -4.86
C ASP A 201 12.10 -2.98 -5.30
N TYR A 202 10.89 -3.24 -4.81
CA TYR A 202 10.14 -4.45 -5.17
C TYR A 202 9.73 -4.42 -6.65
N VAL A 203 9.24 -3.28 -7.16
CA VAL A 203 8.93 -3.12 -8.59
C VAL A 203 10.17 -3.37 -9.44
N ARG A 204 11.33 -2.83 -9.05
CA ARG A 204 12.60 -3.08 -9.74
C ARG A 204 12.93 -4.57 -9.76
N ALA A 205 12.90 -5.24 -8.61
CA ALA A 205 13.24 -6.66 -8.52
C ALA A 205 12.25 -7.53 -9.31
N VAL A 206 10.94 -7.35 -9.14
CA VAL A 206 9.90 -8.07 -9.89
C VAL A 206 10.04 -7.85 -11.39
N SER A 207 10.36 -6.63 -11.84
CA SER A 207 10.61 -6.36 -13.26
C SER A 207 11.80 -7.13 -13.83
N GLN A 208 12.80 -7.48 -13.01
CA GLN A 208 13.94 -8.28 -13.42
C GLN A 208 13.58 -9.77 -13.45
N TRP A 209 12.86 -10.25 -12.42
CA TRP A 209 12.31 -11.60 -12.39
C TRP A 209 11.39 -11.89 -13.58
N ALA A 210 10.59 -10.92 -14.01
CA ALA A 210 9.64 -11.05 -15.10
C ALA A 210 10.26 -10.98 -16.51
N ARG A 211 11.54 -10.59 -16.64
CA ARG A 211 12.23 -10.58 -17.93
C ARG A 211 12.58 -12.00 -18.36
N GLY A 212 12.67 -12.24 -19.66
CA GLY A 212 12.93 -13.57 -20.25
C GLY A 212 14.27 -14.23 -19.88
N ASN A 213 15.10 -13.58 -19.05
CA ASN A 213 16.34 -14.09 -18.47
C ASN A 213 16.28 -14.24 -16.93
N GLY A 214 15.10 -14.06 -16.31
CA GLY A 214 14.93 -14.15 -14.85
C GLY A 214 14.91 -15.58 -14.34
N THR A 215 13.84 -16.30 -14.62
CA THR A 215 13.69 -17.75 -14.37
C THR A 215 12.45 -18.26 -15.11
N ALA A 216 12.39 -19.56 -15.39
CA ALA A 216 11.17 -20.23 -15.85
C ALA A 216 10.33 -20.78 -14.69
N LEU A 217 10.80 -20.66 -13.45
CA LEU A 217 10.09 -21.18 -12.27
C LEU A 217 8.86 -20.31 -11.96
N PRO A 218 7.77 -20.92 -11.46
CA PRO A 218 6.63 -20.17 -10.94
C PRO A 218 7.05 -19.30 -9.75
N ILE A 219 6.51 -18.07 -9.68
CA ILE A 219 6.85 -17.08 -8.65
C ILE A 219 5.57 -16.64 -7.92
N ALA A 220 5.55 -16.80 -6.60
CA ALA A 220 4.58 -16.13 -5.75
C ALA A 220 5.21 -14.89 -5.11
N VAL A 221 4.56 -13.74 -5.22
CA VAL A 221 4.92 -12.52 -4.50
C VAL A 221 3.92 -12.36 -3.36
N VAL A 222 4.43 -12.30 -2.13
CA VAL A 222 3.60 -12.04 -0.94
C VAL A 222 3.96 -10.69 -0.32
N GLU A 223 2.94 -9.91 -0.04
CA GLU A 223 3.01 -8.60 0.62
C GLU A 223 2.11 -8.64 1.85
N ASN A 224 2.65 -8.32 3.02
CA ASN A 224 1.97 -8.52 4.31
C ASN A 224 1.57 -7.24 5.05
N SER A 225 1.62 -6.08 4.39
CA SER A 225 1.14 -4.82 4.95
C SER A 225 -0.20 -4.35 4.40
N GLY A 226 -0.76 -5.05 3.41
CA GLY A 226 -2.03 -4.71 2.76
C GLY A 226 -1.89 -3.66 1.66
N ALA A 227 -0.67 -3.40 1.20
CA ALA A 227 -0.42 -2.40 0.18
C ALA A 227 -0.92 -2.84 -1.20
N ASN A 228 -1.34 -1.88 -2.02
CA ASN A 228 -1.77 -2.12 -3.39
C ASN A 228 -0.61 -2.60 -4.27
N LEU A 229 -0.83 -3.73 -4.96
CA LEU A 229 0.18 -4.40 -5.77
C LEU A 229 0.13 -4.07 -7.26
N THR A 230 -0.70 -3.10 -7.68
CA THR A 230 -0.91 -2.74 -9.09
C THR A 230 0.39 -2.40 -9.80
N ALA A 231 1.28 -1.63 -9.16
CA ALA A 231 2.57 -1.27 -9.75
C ALA A 231 3.49 -2.50 -9.99
N LEU A 232 3.43 -3.50 -9.10
CA LEU A 232 4.21 -4.74 -9.26
C LEU A 232 3.59 -5.63 -10.34
N LYS A 233 2.25 -5.75 -10.37
CA LYS A 233 1.54 -6.51 -11.41
C LYS A 233 1.77 -5.92 -12.80
N ALA A 234 1.83 -4.59 -12.92
CA ALA A 234 1.99 -3.89 -14.20
C ALA A 234 3.34 -4.17 -14.91
N VAL A 235 4.38 -4.56 -14.17
CA VAL A 235 5.68 -4.91 -14.77
C VAL A 235 5.80 -6.39 -15.16
N VAL A 236 4.76 -7.19 -14.89
CA VAL A 236 4.73 -8.62 -15.20
C VAL A 236 3.89 -8.87 -16.46
N PRO A 237 4.45 -9.55 -17.49
CA PRO A 237 3.68 -9.96 -18.66
C PRO A 237 2.50 -10.88 -18.27
N ALA A 238 1.35 -10.72 -18.92
CA ALA A 238 0.13 -11.48 -18.62
C ALA A 238 0.28 -13.02 -18.75
N ASN A 239 1.28 -13.49 -19.49
CA ASN A 239 1.57 -14.92 -19.69
C ASN A 239 2.65 -15.47 -18.73
N ALA A 240 3.23 -14.63 -17.86
CA ALA A 240 4.21 -15.08 -16.89
C ALA A 240 3.55 -15.81 -15.72
N GLN A 241 4.25 -16.79 -15.13
CA GLN A 241 3.74 -17.58 -14.01
C GLN A 241 3.96 -16.86 -12.68
N PHE A 242 3.19 -15.79 -12.46
CA PHE A 242 3.20 -15.03 -11.21
C PHE A 242 1.87 -15.15 -10.48
N ASP A 243 1.96 -15.31 -9.17
CA ASP A 243 0.85 -15.17 -8.24
C ASP A 243 1.15 -14.01 -7.27
N PHE A 244 0.15 -13.20 -6.96
CA PHE A 244 0.30 -12.01 -6.12
C PHE A 244 -0.69 -12.07 -4.96
N VAL A 245 -0.16 -12.11 -3.74
CA VAL A 245 -0.93 -12.16 -2.51
C VAL A 245 -0.61 -10.91 -1.69
N SER A 246 -1.61 -10.05 -1.48
CA SER A 246 -1.52 -8.92 -0.55
C SER A 246 -2.50 -9.17 0.60
N PHE A 247 -2.06 -8.93 1.83
CA PHE A 247 -2.91 -8.98 3.02
C PHE A 247 -2.35 -8.08 4.12
N HIS A 248 -3.23 -7.58 5.00
CA HIS A 248 -2.81 -6.92 6.22
C HIS A 248 -2.61 -7.96 7.32
N ASP A 249 -1.39 -8.11 7.82
CA ASP A 249 -1.08 -9.03 8.89
C ASP A 249 -1.36 -8.39 10.26
N ALA A 250 -2.58 -8.62 10.77
CA ALA A 250 -3.05 -8.06 12.04
C ALA A 250 -2.31 -8.61 13.27
N ASP A 251 -1.59 -9.73 13.13
CA ASP A 251 -0.88 -10.39 14.23
C ASP A 251 0.58 -9.91 14.34
N ILE A 252 1.03 -8.98 13.49
CA ILE A 252 2.40 -8.46 13.56
C ILE A 252 2.65 -7.82 14.92
N GLN A 253 3.67 -8.34 15.59
CA GLN A 253 4.25 -7.77 16.80
C GLN A 253 5.56 -7.05 16.44
N PRO A 254 5.58 -5.71 16.26
CA PRO A 254 6.75 -5.00 15.72
C PRO A 254 8.04 -5.20 16.53
N TYR A 255 7.92 -5.41 17.84
CA TYR A 255 9.05 -5.65 18.75
C TYR A 255 9.72 -7.02 18.53
N ARG A 256 9.03 -8.00 17.92
CA ARG A 256 9.63 -9.30 17.54
C ARG A 256 10.44 -9.21 16.25
N GLY A 257 10.30 -8.11 15.53
CA GLY A 257 11.13 -7.75 14.39
C GLY A 257 10.68 -8.30 13.05
N LYS A 258 11.42 -7.90 12.01
CA LYS A 258 11.10 -8.16 10.60
C LYS A 258 10.95 -9.65 10.27
N GLY A 259 11.73 -10.50 10.93
CA GLY A 259 11.70 -11.94 10.71
C GLY A 259 10.37 -12.57 11.13
N HIS A 260 9.76 -12.06 12.20
CA HIS A 260 8.45 -12.52 12.66
C HIS A 260 7.35 -12.17 11.66
N ALA A 261 7.35 -10.94 11.14
CA ALA A 261 6.42 -10.52 10.10
C ALA A 261 6.61 -11.32 8.79
N GLU A 262 7.85 -11.59 8.40
CA GLU A 262 8.15 -12.38 7.20
C GLU A 262 7.71 -13.85 7.34
N TYR A 263 7.79 -14.45 8.54
CA TYR A 263 7.23 -15.77 8.80
C TYR A 263 5.71 -15.81 8.58
N GLY A 264 4.98 -14.81 9.08
CA GLY A 264 3.54 -14.66 8.82
C GLY A 264 3.23 -14.63 7.32
N ALA A 265 4.00 -13.83 6.57
CA ALA A 265 3.91 -13.76 5.10
C ALA A 265 4.17 -15.12 4.42
N ILE A 266 5.19 -15.87 4.85
CA ILE A 266 5.51 -17.20 4.29
C ILE A 266 4.33 -18.16 4.48
N LEU A 267 3.82 -18.28 5.71
CA LEU A 267 2.69 -19.18 5.99
C LEU A 267 1.42 -18.76 5.25
N HIS A 268 1.16 -17.46 5.15
CA HIS A 268 0.01 -16.94 4.42
C HIS A 268 0.12 -17.30 2.93
N ALA A 269 1.28 -17.11 2.32
CA ALA A 269 1.53 -17.46 0.92
C ALA A 269 1.35 -18.96 0.66
N MET A 270 1.90 -19.83 1.51
CA MET A 270 1.77 -21.28 1.37
C MET A 270 0.30 -21.74 1.37
N ARG A 271 -0.56 -21.07 2.16
CA ARG A 271 -2.00 -21.41 2.23
C ARG A 271 -2.79 -20.83 1.06
N ARG A 272 -2.52 -19.58 0.67
CA ARG A 272 -3.35 -18.82 -0.27
C ARG A 272 -2.93 -18.95 -1.72
N SER A 273 -1.63 -19.05 -1.99
CA SER A 273 -1.13 -19.09 -3.36
C SER A 273 -1.48 -20.42 -4.02
N ALA A 274 -2.32 -20.37 -5.05
CA ALA A 274 -2.66 -21.56 -5.84
C ALA A 274 -1.43 -22.12 -6.55
N LEU A 275 -0.49 -21.24 -6.90
CA LEU A 275 0.78 -21.58 -7.53
C LEU A 275 1.66 -22.38 -6.55
N LEU A 276 1.85 -21.91 -5.31
CA LEU A 276 2.68 -22.62 -4.33
C LEU A 276 2.13 -23.98 -3.92
N ARG A 277 0.80 -24.16 -3.87
CA ARG A 277 0.20 -25.48 -3.53
C ARG A 277 0.60 -26.60 -4.49
N GLY A 278 0.98 -26.28 -5.73
CA GLY A 278 1.44 -27.27 -6.71
C GLY A 278 2.92 -27.65 -6.59
N CYS A 279 3.68 -26.98 -5.72
CA CYS A 279 5.14 -27.08 -5.65
C CYS A 279 5.59 -28.04 -4.55
N SER A 280 6.64 -28.81 -4.80
CA SER A 280 7.28 -29.69 -3.81
C SER A 280 8.28 -28.93 -2.92
N THR A 281 8.92 -27.89 -3.46
CA THR A 281 9.95 -27.11 -2.79
C THR A 281 9.75 -25.62 -3.04
N ILE A 282 9.87 -24.83 -1.98
CA ILE A 282 9.81 -23.36 -2.03
C ILE A 282 11.21 -22.81 -1.81
N VAL A 283 11.62 -21.86 -2.65
CA VAL A 283 12.78 -21.01 -2.42
C VAL A 283 12.29 -19.63 -2.02
N LYS A 284 12.34 -19.34 -0.72
CA LYS A 284 12.05 -18.02 -0.18
C LYS A 284 13.21 -17.08 -0.50
N ILE A 285 12.88 -15.93 -1.08
CA ILE A 285 13.82 -14.86 -1.38
C ILE A 285 13.23 -13.56 -0.86
N THR A 286 14.01 -12.72 -0.17
CA THR A 286 13.58 -11.35 0.14
C THR A 286 13.30 -10.60 -1.16
N GLY A 287 12.07 -10.14 -1.36
CA GLY A 287 11.55 -9.66 -2.64
C GLY A 287 12.21 -8.41 -3.21
N ARG A 288 13.13 -7.75 -2.49
CA ARG A 288 13.94 -6.64 -3.01
C ARG A 288 15.12 -7.09 -3.86
N TYR A 289 15.46 -8.38 -3.84
CA TYR A 289 16.60 -8.93 -4.56
C TYR A 289 16.16 -9.66 -5.83
N PHE A 290 16.99 -9.52 -6.86
CA PHE A 290 16.97 -10.35 -8.05
C PHE A 290 18.28 -11.15 -8.08
N ILE A 291 18.17 -12.47 -8.20
CA ILE A 291 19.30 -13.39 -8.13
C ILE A 291 19.56 -13.95 -9.52
N GLU A 292 20.66 -13.53 -10.14
CA GLU A 292 20.95 -13.76 -11.56
C GLU A 292 21.23 -15.24 -11.86
N ASN A 293 21.75 -15.99 -10.90
CA ASN A 293 22.18 -17.38 -11.05
C ASN A 293 21.31 -18.38 -10.27
N ILE A 294 20.07 -18.01 -9.93
CA ILE A 294 19.20 -18.83 -9.08
C ILE A 294 18.89 -20.20 -9.68
N ASP A 295 18.67 -20.29 -11.00
CA ASP A 295 18.33 -21.54 -11.66
C ASP A 295 19.49 -22.54 -11.56
N ALA A 296 20.73 -22.08 -11.80
CA ALA A 296 21.93 -22.89 -11.66
C ALA A 296 22.15 -23.35 -10.21
N ALA A 297 21.85 -22.48 -9.24
CA ALA A 297 21.94 -22.81 -7.82
C ALA A 297 20.91 -23.88 -7.42
N ILE A 298 19.67 -23.78 -7.90
CA ILE A 298 18.61 -24.77 -7.67
C ILE A 298 18.96 -26.13 -8.30
N GLU A 299 19.50 -26.15 -9.53
CA GLU A 299 19.91 -27.41 -10.16
C GLU A 299 20.99 -28.14 -9.35
N THR A 300 21.91 -27.39 -8.73
CA THR A 300 22.90 -27.97 -7.80
C THR A 300 22.23 -28.62 -6.58
N LEU A 301 21.27 -27.94 -5.97
CA LEU A 301 20.53 -28.45 -4.80
C LEU A 301 19.68 -29.69 -5.12
N LYS A 302 19.08 -29.74 -6.32
CA LYS A 302 18.34 -30.92 -6.80
C LYS A 302 19.24 -32.15 -6.87
N LEU A 303 20.46 -32.00 -7.40
CA LEU A 303 21.44 -33.09 -7.47
C LEU A 303 21.88 -33.57 -6.09
N GLU A 304 21.93 -32.66 -5.11
CA GLU A 304 22.25 -32.99 -3.72
C GLU A 304 21.10 -33.66 -2.98
N GLY A 305 19.85 -33.54 -3.46
CA GLY A 305 18.67 -34.09 -2.78
C GLY A 305 18.40 -33.46 -1.42
N ALA A 306 18.72 -32.17 -1.26
CA ALA A 306 18.52 -31.43 -0.02
C ALA A 306 17.03 -31.17 0.25
N ARG A 307 16.54 -31.44 1.46
CA ARG A 307 15.17 -31.04 1.88
C ARG A 307 15.09 -29.58 2.33
N VAL A 308 16.21 -29.06 2.81
CA VAL A 308 16.40 -27.66 3.21
C VAL A 308 17.73 -27.22 2.65
N ALA A 309 17.79 -26.03 2.07
CA ALA A 309 19.05 -25.39 1.73
C ALA A 309 19.09 -23.97 2.29
N VAL A 310 20.24 -23.62 2.85
CA VAL A 310 20.44 -22.28 3.41
C VAL A 310 21.55 -21.56 2.68
N GLN A 311 21.41 -20.25 2.59
CA GLN A 311 22.46 -19.39 2.13
C GLN A 311 23.57 -19.35 3.17
N SER A 312 24.79 -19.66 2.73
CA SER A 312 25.98 -19.59 3.56
C SER A 312 27.15 -19.02 2.74
N THR A 313 27.71 -17.88 3.20
CA THR A 313 29.04 -17.24 2.91
C THR A 313 28.96 -15.78 2.40
N PRO A 314 30.03 -14.94 2.51
CA PRO A 314 30.96 -14.74 3.62
C PRO A 314 30.79 -13.36 4.33
N SER A 315 31.16 -13.25 5.61
CA SER A 315 31.42 -11.98 6.28
C SER A 315 32.75 -12.08 7.03
N PRO A 316 33.61 -11.03 7.04
CA PRO A 316 34.81 -10.97 7.89
C PRO A 316 34.48 -10.98 9.40
N TRP A 317 33.21 -10.79 9.76
CA TRP A 317 32.71 -10.94 11.13
C TRP A 317 32.16 -12.35 11.31
N VAL A 318 33.09 -13.29 11.41
CA VAL A 318 32.82 -14.62 11.94
C VAL A 318 32.47 -14.45 13.42
N THR A 319 31.19 -14.45 13.76
CA THR A 319 30.83 -14.99 15.08
C THR A 319 31.31 -16.44 15.10
N TRP A 320 31.75 -16.96 16.24
CA TRP A 320 32.36 -18.30 16.35
C TRP A 320 31.49 -19.47 15.81
N ASP A 321 30.23 -19.20 15.44
CA ASP A 321 29.25 -20.16 14.91
C ASP A 321 28.92 -20.02 13.40
N GLY A 322 29.54 -19.06 12.68
CA GLY A 322 29.28 -18.80 11.25
C GLY A 322 28.09 -17.85 11.00
N VAL A 323 28.13 -17.09 9.90
CA VAL A 323 27.07 -16.15 9.52
C VAL A 323 26.12 -16.83 8.53
N LEU A 324 24.91 -17.14 8.98
CA LEU A 324 23.79 -17.55 8.13
C LEU A 324 23.02 -16.30 7.69
N ARG A 325 22.66 -16.26 6.41
CA ARG A 325 21.86 -15.19 5.80
C ARG A 325 20.43 -15.67 5.63
N SER A 326 19.46 -14.83 5.94
CA SER A 326 18.03 -15.17 5.86
C SER A 326 17.41 -14.79 4.52
N GLU A 327 18.17 -14.09 3.67
CA GLU A 327 17.71 -13.54 2.39
C GLU A 327 17.26 -14.63 1.42
N VAL A 328 17.89 -15.82 1.45
CA VAL A 328 17.55 -16.96 0.59
C VAL A 328 17.53 -18.27 1.38
N VAL A 329 16.39 -18.96 1.37
CA VAL A 329 16.20 -20.27 2.03
C VAL A 329 15.33 -21.16 1.16
N ALA A 330 15.79 -22.37 0.84
CA ALA A 330 14.96 -23.40 0.24
C ALA A 330 14.48 -24.40 1.28
N PHE A 331 13.23 -24.83 1.17
CA PHE A 331 12.63 -25.82 2.05
C PHE A 331 11.53 -26.58 1.32
N ALA A 332 11.33 -27.85 1.68
CA ALA A 332 10.17 -28.61 1.21
C ALA A 332 8.88 -27.85 1.59
N ASN A 333 7.90 -27.85 0.69
CA ASN A 333 6.61 -27.19 0.88
C ASN A 333 5.77 -27.92 1.95
N ASP A 334 6.17 -27.74 3.20
CA ASP A 334 5.67 -28.42 4.39
C ASP A 334 5.50 -27.36 5.49
N PRO A 335 4.27 -27.01 5.88
CA PRO A 335 4.02 -25.99 6.89
C PRO A 335 4.69 -26.29 8.24
N VAL A 336 4.88 -27.56 8.60
CA VAL A 336 5.56 -27.95 9.84
C VAL A 336 7.06 -27.64 9.74
N LEU A 337 7.66 -27.92 8.59
CA LEU A 337 9.07 -27.57 8.34
C LEU A 337 9.27 -26.04 8.28
N ALA A 338 8.31 -25.31 7.69
CA ALA A 338 8.35 -23.85 7.69
C ALA A 338 8.27 -23.29 9.12
N ASP A 339 7.41 -23.85 9.98
CA ASP A 339 7.33 -23.49 11.39
C ASP A 339 8.63 -23.79 12.15
N ASP A 340 9.21 -24.98 11.95
CA ASP A 340 10.50 -25.35 12.54
C ASP A 340 11.61 -24.35 12.15
N LEU A 341 11.63 -23.89 10.89
CA LEU A 341 12.65 -22.98 10.37
C LEU A 341 12.43 -21.52 10.80
N PHE A 342 11.17 -21.08 10.84
CA PHE A 342 10.83 -19.65 10.90
C PHE A 342 9.91 -19.25 12.05
N GLY A 343 9.34 -20.16 12.84
CA GLY A 343 8.34 -19.83 13.86
C GLY A 343 8.92 -19.19 15.14
N ASN A 344 10.19 -19.49 15.45
CA ASN A 344 10.83 -19.08 16.70
C ASN A 344 11.46 -17.66 16.66
N GLN A 345 11.05 -16.80 15.74
CA GLN A 345 11.60 -15.44 15.64
C GLN A 345 11.13 -14.54 16.76
N ASP A 346 12.09 -13.92 17.42
CA ASP A 346 11.87 -12.86 18.37
C ASP A 346 13.17 -12.07 18.60
N GLU A 347 13.32 -10.95 17.88
CA GLU A 347 14.48 -10.07 18.01
C GLU A 347 14.63 -9.50 19.42
N ALA A 348 13.54 -9.34 20.19
CA ALA A 348 13.57 -8.78 21.54
C ALA A 348 14.31 -9.68 22.55
N ILE A 349 14.37 -10.99 22.28
CA ILE A 349 15.15 -11.97 23.08
C ILE A 349 16.42 -12.43 22.36
N GLY A 350 16.84 -11.74 21.30
CA GLY A 350 18.05 -12.06 20.55
C GLY A 350 17.93 -13.27 19.65
N MET A 351 16.72 -13.55 19.13
CA MET A 351 16.41 -14.60 18.16
C MET A 351 15.96 -14.00 16.81
N PRO A 352 16.86 -13.32 16.06
CA PRO A 352 16.57 -12.87 14.70
C PRO A 352 16.47 -14.07 13.73
N MET A 353 15.96 -13.81 12.51
CA MET A 353 15.73 -14.84 11.48
C MET A 353 16.93 -15.74 11.23
N GLU A 354 18.10 -15.15 11.11
CA GLU A 354 19.36 -15.83 10.88
C GLU A 354 19.69 -16.82 12.00
N ARG A 355 19.47 -16.42 13.26
CA ARG A 355 19.76 -17.27 14.41
C ARG A 355 18.77 -18.42 14.54
N SER A 356 17.48 -18.13 14.34
CA SER A 356 16.44 -19.15 14.41
C SER A 356 16.61 -20.21 13.32
N ILE A 357 16.90 -19.80 12.08
CA ILE A 357 17.21 -20.75 10.98
C ILE A 357 18.46 -21.55 11.32
N PHE A 358 19.51 -20.92 11.86
CA PHE A 358 20.74 -21.63 12.24
C PHE A 358 20.47 -22.73 13.29
N VAL A 359 19.70 -22.41 14.34
CA VAL A 359 19.30 -23.39 15.37
C VAL A 359 18.48 -24.52 14.74
N ALA A 360 17.48 -24.18 13.94
CA ALA A 360 16.60 -25.15 13.28
C ALA A 360 17.37 -26.09 12.35
N VAL A 361 18.25 -25.55 11.50
CA VAL A 361 19.10 -26.32 10.59
C VAL A 361 20.01 -27.29 11.36
N ARG A 362 20.59 -26.85 12.48
CA ARG A 362 21.42 -27.71 13.32
C ARG A 362 20.60 -28.86 13.91
N GLU A 363 19.39 -28.59 14.37
CA GLU A 363 18.50 -29.63 14.89
C GLU A 363 18.05 -30.62 13.80
N LEU A 364 17.64 -30.11 12.64
CA LEU A 364 17.28 -30.93 11.48
C LEU A 364 18.43 -31.84 11.05
N ARG A 365 19.67 -31.31 11.02
CA ARG A 365 20.88 -32.08 10.74
C ARG A 365 21.12 -33.17 11.79
N ASN A 366 20.93 -32.86 13.07
CA ASN A 366 21.05 -33.84 14.16
C ASN A 366 19.99 -34.96 14.06
N ARG A 367 18.83 -34.67 13.45
CA ARG A 367 17.78 -35.64 13.14
C ARG A 367 18.02 -36.40 11.81
N GLY A 368 19.16 -36.18 11.15
CA GLY A 368 19.53 -36.84 9.89
C GLY A 368 18.96 -36.21 8.62
N THR A 369 18.36 -35.01 8.71
CA THR A 369 17.88 -34.28 7.54
C THR A 369 19.07 -33.81 6.70
N ARG A 370 19.01 -34.05 5.39
CA ARG A 370 20.02 -33.53 4.46
C ARG A 370 19.84 -32.04 4.25
N ILE A 371 20.85 -31.27 4.65
CA ILE A 371 20.92 -29.82 4.50
C ILE A 371 21.86 -29.50 3.33
N GLY A 372 21.35 -28.81 2.33
CA GLY A 372 22.11 -28.24 1.22
C GLY A 372 22.58 -26.83 1.55
N HIS A 373 23.50 -26.33 0.73
CA HIS A 373 24.04 -24.98 0.86
C HIS A 373 24.00 -24.31 -0.51
N PHE A 374 23.44 -23.10 -0.58
CA PHE A 374 23.50 -22.35 -1.83
C PHE A 374 24.97 -22.01 -2.16
N PRO A 375 25.38 -22.10 -3.43
CA PRO A 375 26.63 -21.48 -3.88
C PRO A 375 26.52 -19.94 -3.73
N ALA A 376 27.61 -19.22 -4.02
CA ALA A 376 27.55 -17.76 -4.08
C ALA A 376 26.45 -17.31 -5.07
N LEU A 377 25.56 -16.43 -4.60
CA LEU A 377 24.40 -15.97 -5.35
C LEU A 377 24.67 -14.57 -5.89
N SER A 378 24.74 -14.44 -7.22
CA SER A 378 24.93 -13.14 -7.86
C SER A 378 23.65 -12.32 -7.77
N VAL A 379 23.77 -11.09 -7.26
CA VAL A 379 22.64 -10.17 -7.12
C VAL A 379 22.92 -8.91 -7.91
N THR A 380 21.93 -8.44 -8.66
CA THR A 380 22.05 -7.15 -9.34
C THR A 380 22.34 -6.05 -8.30
N PRO A 381 23.32 -5.17 -8.54
CA PRO A 381 23.78 -4.18 -7.56
C PRO A 381 22.62 -3.49 -6.82
N THR A 382 22.46 -3.84 -5.54
CA THR A 382 21.35 -3.40 -4.71
C THR A 382 21.88 -2.93 -3.37
N ILE A 383 21.35 -1.81 -2.89
CA ILE A 383 21.69 -1.30 -1.56
C ILE A 383 21.07 -2.26 -0.52
N ASN A 384 21.86 -2.70 0.45
CA ASN A 384 21.40 -3.58 1.52
C ASN A 384 20.26 -2.95 2.34
N ALA A 385 19.59 -3.78 3.15
CA ALA A 385 18.48 -3.36 3.99
C ALA A 385 18.84 -2.25 5.00
N GLU A 386 20.13 -2.09 5.31
CA GLU A 386 20.67 -1.11 6.26
C GLU A 386 21.13 0.20 5.58
N HIS A 387 21.01 0.34 4.25
CA HIS A 387 21.51 1.49 3.48
C HIS A 387 23.01 1.77 3.59
N THR A 388 23.79 0.81 4.06
CA THR A 388 25.22 1.01 4.33
C THR A 388 26.12 0.58 3.17
N HIS A 389 25.71 -0.42 2.39
CA HIS A 389 26.58 -1.04 1.37
C HIS A 389 25.81 -1.46 0.12
N MET A 390 26.47 -1.36 -1.03
CA MET A 390 26.02 -2.00 -2.26
C MET A 390 26.42 -3.48 -2.22
N ILE A 391 25.46 -4.37 -2.44
CA ILE A 391 25.66 -5.81 -2.49
C ILE A 391 25.55 -6.27 -3.94
N THR A 392 26.49 -7.11 -4.35
CA THR A 392 26.50 -7.79 -5.66
C THR A 392 26.55 -9.30 -5.54
N ILE A 393 26.81 -9.83 -4.34
CA ILE A 393 26.92 -11.25 -4.05
C ILE A 393 26.28 -11.53 -2.68
N LEU A 394 25.47 -12.57 -2.63
CA LEU A 394 24.83 -13.14 -1.45
C LEU A 394 25.46 -14.48 -1.09
#